data_AF-A0A0N4Y7I8-F1
#
_entry.id   AF-A0A0N4Y7I8-F1
#
_cell.length_a   1.000
_cell.length_b   1.000
_cell.length_c   1.000
_cell.angle_alpha   90.00
_cell.angle_beta   90.00
_cell.angle_gamma   90.00
#
_symmetry.space_group_name_H-M   'P 1'
#
loop_
_entity.id
_entity.type
_entity.pdbx_description
1 polymer ?
#
loop_
_entity_poly.entity_id
_entity_poly.type
_entity_poly.pdbx_seq_one_letter_code
_entity_poly.pdbx_strand_id
1 'polypeptide(L)'
;MAKGRTAMDHVLYGKLVSELARVRGTLGDILSYDWIPIPLAHTQTITFAVYCYLLVDGVLQHYPLCVYDNEWSVMGWVARFAFSLLLNTFYLGWLKCSLVMVNPFGLDDDDYEESI
;
A
#
# COMPACT_ATOMS: atom_id res chain seq x y z
N MET A 1 39.04 -17.22 40.01
CA MET A 1 38.99 -15.75 40.19
C MET A 1 37.77 -15.21 39.46
N ALA A 2 36.70 -14.91 40.19
CA ALA A 2 35.51 -14.29 39.63
C ALA A 2 35.85 -12.84 39.28
N LYS A 3 35.90 -12.53 37.97
CA LYS A 3 36.05 -11.16 37.47
C LYS A 3 34.85 -10.36 37.99
N GLY A 4 35.10 -9.57 39.03
CA GLY A 4 34.08 -8.73 39.66
C GLY A 4 33.41 -7.89 38.58
N ARG A 5 32.08 -7.88 38.60
CA ARG A 5 31.25 -6.96 37.81
C ARG A 5 31.59 -5.54 38.26
N THR A 6 32.67 -4.98 37.72
CA THR A 6 33.13 -3.62 38.00
C THR A 6 32.04 -2.64 37.56
N ALA A 7 31.81 -1.63 38.40
CA ALA A 7 30.94 -0.51 38.12
C ALA A 7 31.16 -0.01 36.68
N MET A 8 30.08 0.22 35.94
CA MET A 8 30.13 0.65 34.56
C MET A 8 30.85 2.01 34.50
N ASP A 9 31.99 2.09 33.80
CA ASP A 9 32.73 3.34 33.62
C ASP A 9 31.81 4.45 33.09
N HIS A 10 32.00 5.70 33.54
CA HIS A 10 31.14 6.83 33.18
C HIS A 10 31.00 7.01 31.65
N VAL A 11 32.06 6.72 30.89
CA VAL A 11 32.06 6.75 29.43
C VAL A 11 31.20 5.62 28.84
N LEU A 12 31.26 4.42 29.42
CA LEU A 12 30.44 3.28 28.99
C LEU A 12 28.97 3.49 29.35
N TYR A 13 28.69 4.08 30.51
CA TYR A 13 27.34 4.49 30.91
C TYR A 13 26.75 5.54 29.96
N GLY A 14 27.52 6.58 29.62
CA GLY A 14 27.09 7.58 28.64
C GLY A 14 26.77 6.98 27.27
N LYS A 15 27.58 6.03 26.79
CA LYS A 15 27.32 5.29 25.55
C LYS A 15 26.04 4.45 25.64
N LEU A 16 25.83 3.73 26.74
CA LEU A 16 24.60 2.94 26.94
C LEU A 16 23.35 3.83 26.91
N VAL A 17 23.37 4.96 27.61
CA VAL A 17 22.25 5.91 27.64
C VAL A 17 21.98 6.49 26.25
N SER A 18 23.04 6.80 25.49
CA SER A 18 22.91 7.28 24.11
C SER A 18 22.27 6.23 23.20
N GLU A 19 22.69 4.97 23.28
CA GLU A 19 22.09 3.88 22.50
C GLU A 19 20.64 3.61 22.91
N LEU A 20 20.34 3.67 24.21
CA LEU A 20 18.97 3.52 24.71
C LEU A 20 18.07 4.66 24.20
N ALA A 21 18.56 5.90 24.18
CA ALA A 21 17.85 7.02 23.62
C ALA A 21 17.62 6.88 22.11
N ARG A 22 18.58 6.30 21.38
CA ARG A 22 18.43 5.98 19.95
C ARG A 22 17.32 4.95 19.71
N VAL A 23 17.33 3.85 20.45
CA VAL A 23 16.27 2.83 20.38
C VAL A 23 14.92 3.42 20.77
N ARG A 24 14.86 4.22 21.83
CA ARG A 24 13.62 4.93 22.23
C ARG A 24 13.11 5.84 21.11
N GLY A 25 14.01 6.50 20.38
CA GLY A 25 13.68 7.32 19.22
C GLY A 25 13.01 6.49 18.13
N THR A 26 13.62 5.38 17.72
CA THR A 26 13.07 4.51 16.66
C THR A 26 11.72 3.90 17.04
N LEU A 27 11.52 3.49 18.30
CA LEU A 27 10.20 3.04 18.77
C LEU A 27 9.17 4.18 18.77
N GLY A 28 9.60 5.40 19.12
CA GLY A 28 8.75 6.58 19.06
C GLY A 28 8.29 6.92 17.64
N ASP A 29 9.16 6.74 16.65
CA ASP A 29 8.81 6.93 15.24
C ASP A 29 7.77 5.91 14.80
N ILE A 30 7.95 4.61 15.11
CA ILE A 30 6.98 3.55 14.80
C ILE A 30 5.62 3.86 15.45
N LEU A 31 5.60 4.24 16.73
CA LEU A 31 4.37 4.62 17.43
C LEU A 31 3.70 5.84 16.78
N SER A 32 4.47 6.78 16.25
CA SER A 32 3.94 7.97 15.59
C SER A 32 3.25 7.64 14.26
N TYR A 33 3.75 6.64 13.52
CA TYR A 33 3.10 6.14 12.31
C TYR A 33 1.77 5.43 12.60
N ASP A 34 1.67 4.71 13.72
CA ASP A 34 0.42 4.09 14.17
C ASP A 34 -0.58 5.13 14.72
N TRP A 35 -0.08 6.13 15.47
CA TRP A 35 -0.91 7.16 16.11
C TRP A 35 -1.58 8.10 15.10
N ILE A 36 -0.91 8.45 14.00
CA ILE A 36 -1.43 9.37 12.98
C ILE A 36 -1.57 8.64 11.64
N PRO A 37 -2.70 7.97 11.39
CA PRO A 37 -2.93 7.32 10.11
C PRO A 37 -3.14 8.34 9.00
N ILE A 38 -2.94 7.90 7.75
CA ILE A 38 -3.26 8.68 6.56
C ILE A 38 -4.73 9.13 6.62
N PRO A 39 -5.05 10.40 6.28
CA PRO A 39 -6.42 10.89 6.34
C PRO A 39 -7.38 10.00 5.55
N LEU A 40 -8.43 9.52 6.22
CA LEU A 40 -9.42 8.61 5.65
C LEU A 40 -10.09 9.17 4.37
N ALA A 41 -10.32 10.48 4.32
CA ALA A 41 -10.88 11.12 3.14
C ALA A 41 -9.99 10.96 1.89
N HIS A 42 -8.67 10.87 2.05
CA HIS A 42 -7.73 10.71 0.94
C HIS A 42 -7.86 9.32 0.32
N THR A 43 -7.82 8.26 1.15
CA THR A 43 -7.99 6.88 0.67
C THR A 43 -9.37 6.68 0.06
N GLN A 44 -10.42 7.22 0.68
CA GLN A 44 -11.79 7.19 0.16
C GLN A 44 -11.92 7.85 -1.21
N THR A 45 -11.34 9.04 -1.40
CA THR A 45 -11.43 9.78 -2.67
C THR A 45 -10.76 9.00 -3.81
N ILE A 46 -9.61 8.38 -3.55
CA ILE A 46 -8.89 7.57 -4.54
C ILE A 46 -9.69 6.31 -4.89
N THR A 47 -10.18 5.57 -3.89
CA THR A 47 -11.01 4.38 -4.12
C THR A 47 -12.26 4.71 -4.93
N PHE A 48 -12.94 5.81 -4.58
CA PHE A 48 -14.12 6.28 -5.30
C PHE A 48 -13.79 6.61 -6.77
N ALA A 49 -12.70 7.35 -7.02
CA ALA A 49 -12.29 7.70 -8.37
C ALA A 49 -11.99 6.46 -9.25
N VAL A 50 -11.25 5.48 -8.71
CA VAL A 50 -10.94 4.23 -9.43
C VAL A 50 -12.22 3.44 -9.70
N TYR A 51 -13.14 3.35 -8.73
CA TYR A 51 -14.40 2.61 -8.92
C TYR A 51 -15.33 3.30 -9.92
N CYS A 52 -15.42 4.64 -9.90
CA CYS A 52 -16.13 5.38 -10.93
C CYS A 52 -15.55 5.14 -12.32
N TYR A 53 -14.23 5.12 -12.46
CA TYR A 53 -13.58 4.79 -13.73
C TYR A 53 -13.97 3.39 -14.22
N LEU A 54 -13.91 2.37 -13.35
CA LEU A 54 -14.29 1.00 -13.70
C LEU A 54 -15.77 0.86 -14.08
N LEU A 55 -16.65 1.56 -13.39
CA LEU A 55 -18.08 1.56 -13.69
C LEU A 55 -18.37 2.25 -15.03
N VAL A 56 -17.75 3.39 -15.29
CA VAL A 56 -17.89 4.09 -16.56
C VAL A 56 -17.35 3.23 -17.69
N ASP A 57 -16.12 2.71 -17.59
CA ASP A 57 -15.52 1.86 -18.61
C ASP A 57 -16.34 0.58 -18.83
N GLY A 58 -16.76 -0.09 -17.75
CA GLY A 58 -17.58 -1.30 -17.80
C GLY A 58 -18.97 -1.09 -18.41
N VAL A 59 -19.62 0.06 -18.19
CA VAL A 59 -20.97 0.33 -18.73
C VAL A 59 -20.91 0.97 -20.13
N LEU A 60 -20.04 1.97 -20.34
CA LEU A 60 -19.95 2.69 -21.62
C LEU A 60 -19.38 1.83 -22.73
N GLN A 61 -18.54 0.83 -22.46
CA GLN A 61 -18.06 -0.06 -23.51
C GLN A 61 -19.14 -0.96 -24.10
N HIS A 62 -20.16 -1.28 -23.31
CA HIS A 62 -21.32 -2.04 -23.79
C HIS A 62 -22.37 -1.12 -24.43
N TYR A 63 -22.32 0.19 -24.19
CA TYR A 63 -23.19 1.14 -24.85
C TYR A 63 -22.65 1.48 -26.24
N PRO A 64 -23.42 1.28 -27.32
CA PRO A 64 -22.99 1.60 -28.67
C PRO A 64 -23.02 3.11 -28.91
N LEU A 65 -22.13 3.86 -28.25
CA LEU A 65 -21.85 5.25 -28.61
C LEU A 65 -20.96 5.25 -29.86
N CYS A 66 -21.63 5.33 -31.01
CA CYS A 66 -21.12 5.60 -32.37
C CYS A 66 -20.85 4.39 -33.31
N VAL A 67 -21.94 3.87 -33.90
CA VAL A 67 -22.31 3.95 -35.34
C VAL A 67 -21.28 3.58 -36.43
N TYR A 68 -21.59 2.46 -37.12
CA TYR A 68 -21.45 2.09 -38.55
C TYR A 68 -20.07 2.05 -39.24
N ASP A 69 -19.60 0.82 -39.51
CA ASP A 69 -19.73 0.26 -40.86
C ASP A 69 -20.09 -1.24 -40.75
N ASN A 70 -20.74 -1.77 -41.79
CA ASN A 70 -21.59 -2.97 -41.81
C ASN A 70 -20.90 -4.35 -41.58
N GLU A 71 -19.81 -4.42 -40.83
CA GLU A 71 -19.22 -5.70 -40.43
C GLU A 71 -19.12 -5.78 -38.90
N TRP A 72 -19.96 -6.64 -38.33
CA TRP A 72 -19.87 -7.06 -36.93
C TRP A 72 -18.58 -7.86 -36.73
N SER A 73 -17.45 -7.16 -36.65
CA SER A 73 -16.16 -7.75 -36.30
C SER A 73 -16.22 -8.15 -34.83
N VAL A 74 -16.61 -9.40 -34.59
CA VAL A 74 -16.49 -10.06 -33.27
C VAL A 74 -15.09 -9.86 -32.71
N MET A 75 -14.07 -9.87 -33.59
CA MET A 75 -12.69 -9.62 -33.22
C MET A 75 -12.45 -8.21 -32.66
N GLY A 76 -13.09 -7.18 -33.19
CA GLY A 76 -13.00 -5.80 -32.68
C GLY A 76 -13.64 -5.62 -31.30
N TRP A 77 -14.80 -6.25 -31.08
CA TRP A 77 -15.44 -6.27 -29.76
C TRP A 77 -14.59 -7.00 -28.72
N VAL A 78 -14.08 -8.19 -29.07
CA VAL A 78 -13.21 -8.98 -28.20
C VAL A 78 -11.92 -8.23 -27.90
N ALA A 79 -11.29 -7.59 -28.89
CA ALA A 79 -10.07 -6.81 -28.68
C ALA A 79 -10.32 -5.60 -27.75
N ARG A 80 -11.44 -4.89 -27.94
CA ARG A 80 -11.82 -3.75 -27.08
C ARG A 80 -12.07 -4.19 -25.64
N PHE A 81 -12.82 -5.27 -25.46
CA PHE A 81 -13.10 -5.86 -24.14
C PHE A 81 -11.83 -6.38 -23.46
N ALA A 82 -10.94 -7.04 -24.21
CA ALA A 82 -9.65 -7.49 -23.69
C ALA A 82 -8.76 -6.32 -23.25
N PHE A 83 -8.70 -5.25 -24.04
CA PHE A 83 -7.93 -4.06 -23.71
C PHE A 83 -8.49 -3.32 -22.48
N SER A 84 -9.81 -3.22 -22.38
CA SER A 84 -10.51 -2.74 -21.18
C SER A 84 -10.15 -3.53 -19.93
N LEU A 85 -10.28 -4.86 -19.99
CA LEU A 85 -9.97 -5.73 -18.86
C LEU A 85 -8.52 -5.57 -18.42
N LEU A 86 -7.59 -5.44 -19.37
CA LEU A 86 -6.19 -5.17 -19.07
C LEU A 86 -6.02 -3.84 -18.32
N LEU A 87 -6.60 -2.75 -18.83
CA LEU A 87 -6.52 -1.44 -18.18
C LEU A 87 -7.19 -1.44 -16.80
N ASN A 88 -8.36 -2.06 -16.68
CA ASN A 88 -9.11 -2.17 -15.43
C ASN A 88 -8.35 -2.99 -14.38
N THR A 89 -7.69 -4.06 -14.80
CA THR A 89 -6.79 -4.85 -13.94
C THR A 89 -5.60 -4.02 -13.50
N PHE A 90 -5.03 -3.19 -14.38
CA PHE A 90 -3.92 -2.31 -14.02
C PHE A 90 -4.32 -1.27 -12.97
N TYR A 91 -5.43 -0.56 -13.16
CA TYR A 91 -5.91 0.44 -12.20
C TYR A 91 -6.35 -0.17 -10.86
N LEU A 92 -7.05 -1.32 -10.89
CA LEU A 92 -7.39 -2.06 -9.68
C LEU A 92 -6.15 -2.60 -8.97
N GLY A 93 -5.19 -3.14 -9.73
CA GLY A 93 -3.93 -3.65 -9.22
C GLY A 93 -3.15 -2.54 -8.51
N TRP A 94 -3.03 -1.37 -9.13
CA TRP A 94 -2.37 -0.22 -8.52
C TRP A 94 -3.08 0.22 -7.23
N LEU A 95 -4.40 0.33 -7.23
CA LEU A 95 -5.17 0.62 -6.02
C LEU A 95 -4.88 -0.42 -4.91
N LYS A 96 -4.88 -1.71 -5.24
CA LYS A 96 -4.64 -2.80 -4.28
C LYS A 96 -3.22 -2.78 -3.72
N CYS A 97 -2.20 -2.59 -4.57
CA CYS A 97 -0.82 -2.44 -4.11
C CYS A 97 -0.69 -1.28 -3.10
N SER A 98 -1.31 -0.12 -3.40
CA SER A 98 -1.26 1.01 -2.48
C SER A 98 -1.95 0.73 -1.15
N LEU A 99 -3.03 -0.07 -1.13
CA LEU A 99 -3.78 -0.39 0.08
C LEU A 99 -3.01 -1.32 1.02
N VAL A 100 -2.30 -2.32 0.48
CA VAL A 100 -1.45 -3.22 1.28
C VAL A 100 -0.33 -2.43 1.97
N MET A 101 0.28 -1.48 1.25
CA MET A 101 1.37 -0.66 1.79
C MET A 101 0.93 0.34 2.87
N VAL A 102 -0.37 0.55 3.11
CA VAL A 102 -0.84 1.50 4.13
C VAL A 102 -0.50 1.04 5.54
N ASN A 103 -0.54 -0.27 5.79
CA ASN A 103 -0.24 -0.84 7.10
C ASN A 103 0.72 -2.04 6.96
N PRO A 104 2.04 -1.81 6.99
CA PRO A 104 3.04 -2.86 6.79
C PRO A 104 3.26 -3.77 8.02
N PHE A 105 2.53 -3.53 9.12
CA PHE A 105 2.59 -4.33 10.35
C PHE A 105 1.33 -5.21 10.51
N GLY A 106 0.67 -5.54 9.40
CA GLY A 106 -0.50 -6.40 9.40
C GLY A 106 -0.14 -7.90 9.38
N LEU A 107 -0.97 -8.66 8.68
CA LEU A 107 -0.80 -10.10 8.45
C LEU A 107 -0.92 -10.44 6.96
N ASP A 108 -0.74 -9.44 6.09
CA ASP A 108 -0.67 -9.67 4.65
C ASP A 108 0.67 -10.35 4.31
N ASP A 109 0.69 -11.08 3.21
CA ASP A 109 1.86 -11.87 2.79
C ASP A 109 3.14 -11.01 2.59
N ASP A 110 2.97 -9.71 2.32
CA ASP A 110 4.05 -8.74 2.06
C ASP A 110 4.39 -7.86 3.29
N ASP A 111 3.75 -8.10 4.45
CA ASP A 111 4.00 -7.34 5.68
C ASP A 111 5.32 -7.71 6.36
N TYR A 112 5.78 -6.89 7.31
CA TYR A 112 6.96 -7.21 8.10
C TYR A 112 6.71 -8.45 8.98
N GLU A 113 7.56 -9.47 8.86
CA GLU A 113 7.54 -10.63 9.74
C GLU A 113 7.97 -10.23 11.17
N GLU A 114 7.00 -10.04 12.07
CA GLU A 114 7.24 -9.71 13.48
C GLU A 114 7.47 -10.95 14.38
N SER A 115 7.86 -12.11 13.83
CA SER A 115 8.05 -13.31 14.64
C SER A 115 9.18 -13.14 15.66
N ILE A 116 8.81 -13.10 16.94
CA ILE A 116 9.65 -13.46 18.08
C ILE A 116 9.77 -14.98 18.15
#